data_AF-A0A2M7WVZ5-F1
#
_entry.id   AF-A0A2M7WVZ5-F1
#
_cell.length_a   1.000
_cell.length_b   1.000
_cell.length_c   1.000
_cell.angle_alpha   90.00
_cell.angle_beta   90.00
_cell.angle_gamma   90.00
#
_symmetry.space_group_name_H-M   'P 1'
#
loop_
_entity.id
_entity.type
_entity.pdbx_description
1 polymer ?
#
loop_
_entity_poly.entity_id
_entity_poly.type
_entity_poly.pdbx_seq_one_letter_code
_entity_poly.pdbx_strand_id
1 'polypeptide(L)'
;LLSVQRFGNFPKIHPILAVFSSFFLLFLEFFVYFWSTGALPTGRILNFIYLSFLFGFFLSCFAFFQYFYLHWEKGSVTETTKQFFGFLKHFLNLIFLPLLLFYLVLGNNLKDAFLDLSQGTAARYNQEMKERYVKLASCNDDICVLEEVKNRPKTLFLPFSNLSSDPKFWTNICFASCFGKKAVKID
;
A
#
# COMPACT_ATOMS: atom_id res chain seq x y z
N LEU A 1 5.43 -41.41 -14.22
CA LEU A 1 6.83 -40.92 -14.32
C LEU A 1 6.83 -39.51 -14.90
N LEU A 2 6.37 -38.53 -14.13
CA LEU A 2 6.66 -37.12 -14.40
C LEU A 2 7.69 -36.73 -13.34
N SER A 3 8.96 -36.77 -13.73
CA SER A 3 10.05 -36.26 -12.92
C SER A 3 9.75 -34.81 -12.57
N VAL A 4 9.59 -34.55 -11.27
CA VAL A 4 9.58 -33.23 -10.65
C VAL A 4 10.97 -32.62 -10.86
N GLN A 5 11.25 -32.20 -12.10
CA GLN A 5 12.50 -31.54 -12.44
C GLN A 5 12.41 -30.10 -11.93
N ARG A 6 13.20 -29.86 -10.88
CA ARG A 6 13.79 -28.58 -10.48
C ARG A 6 12.78 -27.47 -10.18
N PHE A 7 12.37 -27.37 -8.91
CA PHE A 7 12.48 -26.06 -8.28
C PHE A 7 13.91 -25.57 -8.57
N GLY A 8 14.05 -24.48 -9.34
CA GLY A 8 15.33 -23.95 -9.79
C GLY A 8 16.29 -23.68 -8.63
N ASN A 9 17.54 -23.32 -8.94
CA ASN A 9 18.57 -22.92 -7.98
C ASN A 9 18.18 -21.63 -7.23
N PHE A 10 17.09 -21.64 -6.47
CA PHE A 10 16.73 -20.56 -5.59
C PHE A 10 17.73 -20.55 -4.43
N PRO A 11 18.20 -19.36 -4.01
CA PRO A 11 19.06 -19.25 -2.85
C PRO A 11 18.37 -19.88 -1.64
N LYS A 12 19.12 -20.65 -0.85
CA LYS A 12 18.61 -21.26 0.38
C LYS A 12 18.49 -20.17 1.43
N ILE A 13 17.27 -19.79 1.76
CA ILE A 13 17.00 -18.78 2.79
C ILE A 13 16.73 -19.51 4.10
N HIS A 14 17.46 -19.16 5.16
CA HIS A 14 17.21 -19.73 6.48
C HIS A 14 15.89 -19.14 7.04
N PRO A 15 14.90 -19.95 7.43
CA PRO A 15 13.56 -19.46 7.78
C PRO A 15 13.58 -18.49 8.98
N ILE A 16 14.40 -18.77 10.00
CA ILE A 16 14.54 -17.88 11.17
C ILE A 16 15.13 -16.54 10.76
N LEU A 17 16.08 -16.52 9.81
CA LEU A 17 16.69 -15.29 9.34
C LEU A 17 15.69 -14.44 8.54
N ALA A 18 14.86 -15.09 7.71
CA ALA A 18 13.79 -14.41 6.99
C ALA A 18 12.78 -13.74 7.94
N VAL A 19 12.33 -14.48 8.97
CA VAL A 19 11.42 -13.94 9.99
C VAL A 19 12.07 -12.79 10.75
N PHE A 20 13.27 -13.01 11.28
CA PHE A 20 13.99 -11.98 12.03
C PHE A 20 14.20 -10.71 11.21
N SER A 21 14.66 -10.85 9.96
CA SER A 21 14.87 -9.69 9.08
C SER A 21 13.56 -8.94 8.79
N SER A 22 12.45 -9.67 8.63
CA SER A 22 11.13 -9.07 8.41
C SER A 22 10.66 -8.28 9.63
N PHE A 23 10.75 -8.85 10.83
CA PHE A 23 10.38 -8.16 12.07
C PHE A 23 11.33 -6.99 12.38
N PHE A 24 12.63 -7.15 12.10
CA PHE A 24 13.60 -6.08 12.27
C PHE A 24 13.31 -4.90 11.33
N LEU A 25 12.96 -5.17 10.07
CA LEU A 25 12.54 -4.12 9.13
C LEU A 25 11.30 -3.38 9.65
N LEU A 26 10.26 -4.10 10.11
CA LEU A 26 9.07 -3.48 10.67
C LEU A 26 9.38 -2.63 11.90
N PHE A 27 10.23 -3.15 12.79
CA PHE A 27 10.71 -2.38 13.93
C PHE A 27 11.38 -1.08 13.49
N LEU A 28 12.29 -1.12 12.50
CA LEU A 28 12.96 0.07 11.98
C LEU A 28 11.96 1.08 11.39
N GLU A 29 10.98 0.63 10.62
CA GLU A 29 9.99 1.52 10.01
C GLU A 29 9.14 2.24 11.07
N PHE A 30 8.63 1.50 12.07
CA PHE A 30 7.90 2.10 13.19
C PHE A 30 8.79 3.02 14.02
N PHE A 31 10.02 2.57 14.33
CA PHE A 31 10.96 3.32 15.16
C PHE A 31 11.36 4.64 14.49
N VAL A 32 11.77 4.63 13.22
CA VAL A 32 12.17 5.84 12.49
C VAL A 32 11.02 6.84 12.41
N TYR A 33 9.79 6.36 12.15
CA TYR A 33 8.63 7.25 12.11
C TYR A 33 8.32 7.86 13.49
N PHE A 34 8.27 7.03 14.53
CA PHE A 34 7.99 7.49 15.88
C PHE A 34 9.07 8.46 16.38
N TRP A 35 10.34 8.16 16.13
CA TRP A 35 11.47 9.00 16.52
C TRP A 35 11.45 10.37 15.82
N SER A 36 11.04 10.42 14.55
CA SER A 36 11.02 11.67 13.77
C SER A 36 9.80 12.54 14.03
N THR A 37 8.65 11.94 14.38
CA THR A 37 7.37 12.67 14.48
C THR A 37 6.78 12.73 15.88
N GLY A 38 7.23 11.88 16.80
CA GLY A 38 6.62 11.71 18.13
C GLY A 38 5.22 11.09 18.11
N ALA A 39 4.77 10.58 16.96
CA ALA A 39 3.42 10.04 16.77
C ALA A 39 3.46 8.62 16.20
N LEU A 40 2.32 7.92 16.27
CA LEU A 40 2.16 6.61 15.65
C LEU A 40 1.84 6.75 14.15
N PRO A 41 2.35 5.84 13.28
CA PRO A 41 2.05 5.88 11.86
C PRO A 41 0.55 5.77 11.61
N THR A 42 0.02 6.65 10.77
CA THR A 42 -1.39 6.63 10.35
C THR A 42 -1.51 6.77 8.83
N GLY A 43 -2.68 6.40 8.31
CA GLY A 43 -3.02 6.56 6.90
C GLY A 43 -2.01 5.89 5.96
N ARG A 44 -1.44 6.67 5.03
CA ARG A 44 -0.57 6.16 3.95
C ARG A 44 0.71 5.52 4.47
N ILE A 45 1.24 6.00 5.60
CA ILE A 45 2.48 5.48 6.17
C ILE A 45 2.24 4.10 6.76
N LEU A 46 1.12 3.92 7.48
CA LEU A 46 0.73 2.61 7.99
C LEU A 46 0.51 1.60 6.86
N ASN A 47 -0.09 2.03 5.73
CA ASN A 47 -0.25 1.18 4.55
C ASN A 47 1.11 0.74 3.96
N PHE A 48 2.12 1.61 3.98
CA PHE A 48 3.47 1.28 3.50
C PHE A 48 4.15 0.26 4.42
N ILE A 49 4.08 0.46 5.73
CA ILE A 49 4.57 -0.51 6.73
C ILE A 49 3.86 -1.87 6.56
N TYR A 50 2.55 -1.84 6.32
CA TYR A 50 1.78 -3.05 6.07
C TYR A 50 2.21 -3.78 4.79
N LEU A 51 2.60 -3.04 3.74
CA LEU A 51 3.16 -3.62 2.52
C LEU A 51 4.50 -4.32 2.80
N SER A 52 5.40 -3.69 3.56
CA SER A 52 6.65 -4.31 4.03
C SER A 52 6.38 -5.58 4.83
N PHE A 53 5.37 -5.54 5.71
CA PHE A 53 4.91 -6.72 6.45
C PHE A 53 4.47 -7.84 5.52
N LEU A 54 3.65 -7.56 4.49
CA LEU A 54 3.19 -8.57 3.54
C LEU A 54 4.36 -9.22 2.80
N PHE A 55 5.32 -8.42 2.31
CA PHE A 55 6.51 -8.98 1.66
C PHE A 55 7.32 -9.85 2.61
N GLY A 56 7.58 -9.39 3.83
CA GLY A 56 8.29 -10.16 4.85
C GLY A 56 7.56 -11.44 5.25
N PHE A 57 6.23 -11.38 5.37
CA PHE A 57 5.37 -12.52 5.66
C PHE A 57 5.46 -13.57 4.56
N PHE A 58 5.25 -13.20 3.29
CA PHE A 58 5.33 -14.14 2.17
C PHE A 58 6.75 -14.69 1.98
N LEU A 59 7.79 -13.88 2.18
CA LEU A 59 9.18 -14.33 2.16
C LEU A 59 9.44 -15.37 3.26
N SER A 60 8.93 -15.13 4.47
CA SER A 60 9.04 -16.06 5.59
C SER A 60 8.30 -17.37 5.31
N CYS A 61 7.06 -17.30 4.80
CA CYS A 61 6.31 -18.48 4.38
C CYS A 61 7.05 -19.27 3.29
N PHE A 62 7.64 -18.59 2.32
CA PHE A 62 8.44 -19.23 1.27
C PHE A 62 9.69 -19.92 1.84
N ALA A 63 10.42 -19.26 2.75
CA ALA A 63 11.60 -19.84 3.39
C ALA A 63 11.25 -21.08 4.23
N PHE A 64 10.14 -21.04 4.98
CA PHE A 64 9.64 -22.22 5.70
C PHE A 64 9.21 -23.33 4.74
N PHE A 65 8.48 -23.00 3.68
CA PHE A 65 8.09 -23.97 2.66
C PHE A 65 9.31 -24.65 2.04
N GLN A 66 10.33 -23.88 1.66
CA GLN A 66 11.58 -24.41 1.12
C GLN A 66 12.31 -25.31 2.13
N TYR A 67 12.41 -24.87 3.39
CA TYR A 67 13.04 -25.65 4.46
C TYR A 67 12.35 -26.99 4.67
N PHE A 68 11.01 -26.98 4.82
CA PHE A 68 10.24 -28.21 4.99
C PHE A 68 10.25 -29.08 3.75
N TYR A 69 10.15 -28.51 2.54
CA TYR A 69 10.21 -29.27 1.28
C TYR A 69 11.55 -30.00 1.11
N LEU A 70 12.67 -29.33 1.40
CA LEU A 70 14.00 -29.94 1.33
C LEU A 70 14.23 -31.01 2.41
N HIS A 71 13.57 -30.91 3.57
CA HIS A 71 13.60 -31.95 4.60
C HIS A 71 12.60 -33.08 4.33
N TRP A 72 11.52 -32.78 3.61
CA TRP A 72 10.52 -33.73 3.13
C TRP A 72 11.09 -34.70 2.09
N GLU A 73 11.86 -34.19 1.12
CA GLU A 73 12.47 -35.00 0.05
C GLU A 73 13.53 -35.99 0.58
N LYS A 74 14.11 -35.72 1.76
CA LYS A 74 15.11 -36.58 2.40
C LYS A 74 14.53 -37.79 3.16
N GLY A 75 13.21 -38.04 3.07
CA GLY A 75 12.66 -39.38 3.31
C GLY A 75 12.14 -39.71 4.72
N SER A 76 11.77 -38.73 5.55
CA SER A 76 11.25 -38.98 6.92
C SER A 76 9.73 -38.83 7.09
N VAL A 77 8.96 -38.84 6.00
CA VAL A 77 7.55 -38.42 6.05
C VAL A 77 6.60 -39.61 5.87
N THR A 78 5.69 -39.79 6.83
CA THR A 78 4.68 -40.84 6.82
C THR A 78 3.60 -40.61 5.75
N GLU A 79 2.98 -41.68 5.26
CA GLU A 79 1.90 -41.61 4.25
C GLU A 79 0.73 -40.72 4.69
N THR A 80 0.45 -40.66 5.99
CA THR A 80 -0.56 -39.78 6.58
C THR A 80 -0.28 -38.30 6.31
N THR A 81 0.99 -37.88 6.37
CA THR A 81 1.36 -36.49 6.10
C THR A 81 1.21 -36.16 4.61
N LYS A 82 1.53 -37.08 3.70
CA LYS A 82 1.31 -36.89 2.25
C LYS A 82 -0.17 -36.66 1.93
N GLN A 83 -1.06 -37.43 2.55
CA GLN A 83 -2.50 -37.27 2.38
C GLN A 83 -2.99 -35.92 2.93
N PHE A 84 -2.49 -35.49 4.09
CA PHE A 84 -2.84 -34.18 4.67
C PHE A 84 -2.44 -33.01 3.74
N PHE A 85 -1.23 -32.99 3.18
CA PHE A 85 -0.81 -31.93 2.26
C PHE A 85 -1.54 -32.00 0.91
N GLY A 86 -1.88 -33.20 0.44
CA GLY A 86 -2.75 -33.38 -0.73
C GLY A 86 -4.13 -32.76 -0.52
N PHE A 87 -4.75 -33.03 0.64
CA PHE A 87 -6.01 -32.41 1.05
C PHE A 87 -5.87 -30.89 1.18
N LEU A 88 -4.83 -30.41 1.87
CA LEU A 88 -4.58 -28.99 2.07
C LEU A 88 -4.42 -28.23 0.75
N LYS A 89 -3.72 -28.81 -0.24
CA LYS A 89 -3.61 -28.24 -1.58
C LYS A 89 -4.97 -28.10 -2.27
N HIS A 90 -5.83 -29.13 -2.17
CA HIS A 90 -7.17 -29.08 -2.76
C HIS A 90 -8.07 -28.08 -2.03
N PHE A 91 -8.01 -28.06 -0.70
CA PHE A 91 -8.74 -27.12 0.15
C PHE A 91 -8.35 -25.66 -0.14
N LEU A 92 -7.04 -25.37 -0.20
CA LEU A 92 -6.53 -24.05 -0.58
C LEU A 92 -6.98 -23.66 -1.98
N ASN A 93 -6.91 -24.55 -2.97
CA ASN A 93 -7.38 -24.23 -4.32
C ASN A 93 -8.91 -23.98 -4.37
N LEU A 94 -9.71 -24.75 -3.64
CA LEU A 94 -11.16 -24.65 -3.65
C LEU A 94 -11.69 -23.42 -2.90
N ILE A 95 -10.97 -22.92 -1.89
CA ILE A 95 -11.42 -21.79 -1.07
C ILE A 95 -10.70 -20.51 -1.46
N PHE A 96 -9.37 -20.57 -1.63
CA PHE A 96 -8.55 -19.39 -1.85
C PHE A 96 -8.77 -18.79 -3.24
N LEU A 97 -8.94 -19.62 -4.28
CA LEU A 97 -9.15 -19.14 -5.64
C LEU A 97 -10.52 -18.42 -5.78
N PRO A 98 -11.65 -18.95 -5.29
CA PRO A 98 -12.91 -18.20 -5.30
C PRO A 98 -12.87 -16.94 -4.44
N LEU A 99 -12.22 -16.97 -3.26
CA LEU A 99 -12.06 -15.77 -2.42
C LEU A 99 -11.24 -14.68 -3.10
N LEU A 100 -10.14 -15.06 -3.77
CA LEU A 100 -9.31 -14.14 -4.54
C LEU A 100 -10.11 -13.54 -5.70
N LEU A 101 -10.83 -14.37 -6.46
CA LEU A 101 -11.68 -13.91 -7.56
C LEU A 101 -12.81 -13.00 -7.05
N PHE A 102 -13.45 -13.37 -5.94
CA PHE A 102 -14.48 -12.56 -5.29
C PHE A 102 -13.95 -11.18 -4.87
N TYR A 103 -12.76 -11.13 -4.27
CA TYR A 103 -12.10 -9.88 -3.89
C TYR A 103 -11.72 -9.00 -5.10
N LEU A 104 -11.30 -9.61 -6.21
CA LEU A 104 -10.99 -8.90 -7.45
C LEU A 104 -12.24 -8.29 -8.12
N VAL A 105 -13.41 -8.93 -7.95
CA VAL A 105 -14.69 -8.48 -8.54
C VAL A 105 -15.37 -7.42 -7.66
N LEU A 106 -15.23 -7.48 -6.34
CA LEU A 106 -15.75 -6.46 -5.44
C LEU A 106 -15.02 -5.12 -5.61
N GLY A 107 -15.73 -4.02 -5.33
CA GLY A 107 -15.17 -2.66 -5.37
C GLY A 107 -13.91 -2.59 -4.52
N ASN A 108 -12.76 -2.49 -5.19
CA ASN A 108 -11.45 -2.44 -4.56
C ASN A 108 -10.65 -1.24 -5.10
N ASN A 109 -9.68 -0.79 -4.30
CA ASN A 109 -8.86 0.38 -4.62
C ASN A 109 -8.09 0.21 -5.95
N LEU A 110 -7.85 -1.03 -6.39
CA LEU A 110 -7.17 -1.31 -7.67
C LEU A 110 -8.06 -0.94 -8.86
N LYS A 111 -9.35 -1.29 -8.81
CA LYS A 111 -10.32 -0.90 -9.84
C LYS A 111 -10.43 0.62 -9.94
N ASP A 112 -10.59 1.32 -8.81
CA ASP A 112 -10.69 2.78 -8.81
C ASP A 112 -9.38 3.43 -9.30
N ALA A 113 -8.20 2.90 -8.92
CA ALA A 113 -6.92 3.39 -9.42
C ALA A 113 -6.78 3.20 -10.93
N PHE A 114 -7.19 2.04 -11.44
CA PHE A 114 -7.17 1.77 -12.88
C PHE A 114 -8.12 2.71 -13.63
N LEU A 115 -9.32 2.97 -13.10
CA LEU A 115 -10.26 3.92 -13.69
C LEU A 115 -9.69 5.35 -13.68
N ASP A 116 -9.12 5.79 -12.56
CA ASP A 116 -8.52 7.12 -12.43
C ASP A 116 -7.36 7.33 -13.43
N LEU A 117 -6.56 6.29 -13.68
CA LEU A 117 -5.47 6.31 -14.65
C LEU A 117 -5.97 6.23 -16.11
N SER A 118 -6.80 5.23 -16.43
CA SER A 118 -7.28 4.97 -17.80
C SER A 118 -8.18 6.07 -18.33
N GLN A 119 -8.99 6.70 -17.47
CA GLN A 119 -9.84 7.84 -17.84
C GLN A 119 -9.07 9.18 -17.83
N GLY A 120 -7.80 9.18 -17.41
CA GLY A 120 -6.97 10.38 -17.29
C GLY A 120 -7.42 11.36 -16.19
N THR A 121 -8.34 10.96 -15.31
CA THR A 121 -8.84 11.80 -14.21
C THR A 121 -7.72 12.17 -13.25
N ALA A 122 -6.81 11.23 -12.94
CA ALA A 122 -5.62 11.50 -12.14
C ALA A 122 -4.66 12.50 -12.80
N ALA A 123 -4.49 12.41 -14.13
CA ALA A 123 -3.62 13.30 -14.88
C ALA A 123 -4.16 14.74 -14.91
N ARG A 124 -5.46 14.91 -15.16
CA ARG A 124 -6.13 16.21 -15.11
C ARG A 124 -6.13 16.81 -13.70
N TYR A 125 -6.37 15.99 -12.68
CA TYR A 125 -6.25 16.43 -11.28
C TYR A 125 -4.84 16.93 -10.95
N ASN A 126 -3.80 16.20 -11.37
CA ASN A 126 -2.41 16.63 -11.17
C ASN A 126 -2.12 17.97 -11.87
N GLN A 127 -2.66 18.18 -13.07
CA GLN A 127 -2.55 19.46 -13.76
C GLN A 127 -3.23 20.58 -12.98
N GLU A 128 -4.49 20.41 -12.56
CA GLU A 128 -5.22 21.40 -11.76
C GLU A 128 -4.48 21.76 -10.46
N MET A 129 -3.91 20.76 -9.78
CA MET A 129 -3.15 20.99 -8.55
C MET A 129 -1.85 21.76 -8.82
N LYS A 130 -1.14 21.47 -9.90
CA LYS A 130 0.07 22.24 -10.30
C LYS A 130 -0.27 23.69 -10.62
N GLU A 131 -1.32 23.91 -11.41
CA GLU A 131 -1.82 25.26 -11.75
C GLU A 131 -2.19 26.04 -10.49
N ARG A 132 -2.87 25.38 -9.54
CA ARG A 132 -3.19 25.96 -8.23
C ARG A 132 -1.95 26.34 -7.44
N TYR A 133 -0.92 25.49 -7.39
CA TYR A 133 0.34 25.82 -6.70
C TYR A 133 1.06 27.00 -7.34
N VAL A 134 1.06 27.09 -8.67
CA VAL A 134 1.62 28.23 -9.39
C VAL A 134 0.86 29.51 -9.02
N LYS A 135 -0.49 29.47 -9.03
CA LYS A 135 -1.33 30.62 -8.64
C LYS A 135 -1.10 31.04 -7.18
N LEU A 136 -0.94 30.09 -6.26
CA LEU A 136 -0.62 30.37 -4.86
C LEU A 136 0.74 31.04 -4.69
N ALA A 137 1.74 30.58 -5.43
CA ALA A 137 3.08 31.13 -5.39
C ALA A 137 3.16 32.53 -6.02
N SER A 138 2.39 32.81 -7.08
CA SER A 138 2.38 34.10 -7.77
C SER A 138 1.35 35.10 -7.26
N CYS A 139 0.45 34.69 -6.37
CA CYS A 139 -0.55 35.58 -5.76
C CYS A 139 0.14 36.63 -4.88
N ASN A 140 0.05 37.90 -5.27
CA ASN A 140 0.65 39.02 -4.50
C ASN A 140 -0.26 39.58 -3.41
N ASP A 141 -1.54 39.20 -3.42
CA ASP A 141 -2.51 39.64 -2.42
C ASP A 141 -2.34 38.88 -1.09
N ASP A 142 -2.71 39.54 0.01
CA ASP A 142 -2.75 38.93 1.33
C ASP A 142 -3.77 37.78 1.41
N ILE A 143 -4.83 37.85 0.59
CA ILE A 143 -5.93 36.88 0.53
C ILE A 143 -5.97 36.30 -0.89
N CYS A 144 -5.58 35.03 -1.01
CA CYS A 144 -5.57 34.34 -2.30
C CYS A 144 -6.85 33.52 -2.49
N VAL A 145 -7.55 33.78 -3.58
CA VAL A 145 -8.78 33.09 -3.95
C VAL A 145 -8.52 32.13 -5.11
N LEU A 146 -8.94 30.87 -4.94
CA LEU A 146 -8.65 29.77 -5.86
C LEU A 146 -9.94 29.14 -6.38
N GLU A 147 -9.89 28.56 -7.57
CA GLU A 147 -11.02 27.77 -8.08
C GLU A 147 -11.11 26.43 -7.34
N GLU A 148 -12.33 25.89 -7.21
CA GLU A 148 -12.55 24.53 -6.71
C GLU A 148 -11.97 23.46 -7.67
N VAL A 149 -11.52 22.33 -7.13
CA VAL A 149 -11.05 21.19 -7.94
C VAL A 149 -12.24 20.58 -8.68
N LYS A 150 -12.12 20.45 -10.00
CA LYS A 150 -13.17 19.87 -10.86
C LYS A 150 -12.92 18.37 -11.08
N ASN A 151 -11.66 17.97 -11.32
CA ASN A 151 -11.30 16.57 -11.53
C ASN A 151 -11.00 15.86 -10.20
N ARG A 152 -11.89 14.96 -9.74
CA ARG A 152 -11.81 14.32 -8.41
C ARG A 152 -11.57 12.81 -8.54
N PRO A 153 -10.31 12.36 -8.74
CA PRO A 153 -9.98 10.93 -8.77
C PRO A 153 -10.28 10.28 -7.43
N LYS A 154 -10.97 9.14 -7.43
CA LYS A 154 -11.41 8.47 -6.19
C LYS A 154 -10.25 8.03 -5.29
N THR A 155 -9.10 7.73 -5.89
CA THR A 155 -7.93 7.21 -5.18
C THR A 155 -7.06 8.30 -4.55
N LEU A 156 -7.15 9.54 -5.03
CA LEU A 156 -6.27 10.63 -4.60
C LEU A 156 -7.03 11.79 -3.93
N PHE A 157 -8.27 12.06 -4.36
CA PHE A 157 -9.06 13.15 -3.83
C PHE A 157 -9.64 12.79 -2.47
N LEU A 158 -9.27 13.58 -1.46
CA LEU A 158 -9.80 13.48 -0.10
C LEU A 158 -10.70 14.70 0.16
N PRO A 159 -12.04 14.55 0.20
CA PRO A 159 -12.97 15.67 0.31
C PRO A 159 -12.68 16.57 1.51
N PHE A 160 -12.33 15.97 2.65
CA PHE A 160 -12.09 16.66 3.91
C PHE A 160 -10.74 17.39 3.99
N SER A 161 -9.84 17.15 3.02
CA SER A 161 -8.52 17.80 2.96
C SER A 161 -8.40 18.80 1.81
N ASN A 162 -9.49 19.12 1.11
CA ASN A 162 -9.50 20.18 0.11
C ASN A 162 -9.71 21.55 0.78
N LEU A 163 -9.46 22.62 0.02
CA LEU A 163 -9.78 23.97 0.45
C LEU A 163 -11.30 24.16 0.55
N SER A 164 -11.71 24.99 1.50
CA SER A 164 -13.09 25.39 1.77
C SER A 164 -13.29 26.87 1.44
N SER A 165 -14.54 27.29 1.31
CA SER A 165 -14.90 28.71 1.24
C SER A 165 -14.69 29.42 2.58
N ASP A 166 -14.73 28.68 3.70
CA ASP A 166 -14.37 29.18 5.03
C ASP A 166 -12.84 29.31 5.17
N PRO A 167 -12.28 30.53 5.28
CA PRO A 167 -10.84 30.74 5.44
C PRO A 167 -10.26 30.17 6.74
N LYS A 168 -11.11 29.89 7.74
CA LYS A 168 -10.70 29.29 9.02
C LYS A 168 -10.70 27.76 8.98
N PHE A 169 -11.09 27.16 7.85
CA PHE A 169 -11.00 25.72 7.70
C PHE A 169 -9.53 25.28 7.77
N TRP A 170 -9.25 24.17 8.44
CA TRP A 170 -7.88 23.81 8.83
C TRP A 170 -6.94 23.67 7.63
N THR A 171 -7.43 23.16 6.48
CA THR A 171 -6.64 23.05 5.25
C THR A 171 -6.27 24.42 4.70
N ASN A 172 -7.21 25.37 4.69
CA ASN A 172 -6.97 26.75 4.28
C ASN A 172 -5.88 27.41 5.12
N ILE A 173 -5.93 27.21 6.44
CA ILE A 173 -4.91 27.70 7.38
C ILE A 173 -3.55 27.07 7.05
N CYS A 174 -3.49 25.76 6.85
CA CYS A 174 -2.24 25.08 6.49
C CYS A 174 -1.65 25.59 5.17
N PHE A 175 -2.48 25.78 4.14
CA PHE A 175 -2.04 26.34 2.85
C PHE A 175 -1.59 27.79 3.01
N ALA A 176 -2.35 28.63 3.71
CA ALA A 176 -1.99 30.03 3.95
C ALA A 176 -0.63 30.12 4.67
N SER A 177 -0.43 29.31 5.72
CA SER A 177 0.84 29.24 6.45
C SER A 177 2.00 28.79 5.56
N CYS A 178 1.81 27.73 4.76
CA CYS A 178 2.83 27.20 3.87
C CYS A 178 3.31 28.22 2.81
N PHE A 179 2.39 29.06 2.31
CA PHE A 179 2.68 30.06 1.27
C PHE A 179 2.85 31.49 1.81
N GLY A 180 2.89 31.68 3.13
CA GLY A 180 3.05 32.99 3.76
C GLY A 180 1.92 33.98 3.45
N LYS A 181 0.67 33.50 3.33
CA LYS A 181 -0.52 34.31 3.04
C LYS A 181 -1.35 34.53 4.31
N LYS A 182 -2.12 35.63 4.36
CA LYS A 182 -3.04 35.90 5.48
C LYS A 182 -4.26 34.97 5.42
N ALA A 183 -4.76 34.71 4.22
CA ALA A 183 -5.83 33.73 4.02
C ALA A 183 -5.76 33.10 2.63
N VAL A 184 -6.20 31.85 2.54
CA VAL A 184 -6.46 31.15 1.28
C VAL A 184 -7.90 30.66 1.34
N LYS A 185 -8.66 30.77 0.25
CA LYS A 185 -10.01 30.21 0.16
C LYS A 185 -10.35 29.82 -1.27
N ILE A 186 -11.40 29.03 -1.42
CA ILE A 186 -12.07 28.87 -2.71
C ILE A 186 -13.26 29.83 -2.82
N ASP A 187 -13.59 30.19 -4.06
CA ASP A 187 -14.85 30.89 -4.39
C ASP A 187 -16.08 30.00 -4.15
#